data_AF-A0A2X2W3K6-F1
#
_entry.id   AF-A0A2X2W3K6-F1
#
_cell.length_a   1.000
_cell.length_b   1.000
_cell.length_c   1.000
_cell.angle_alpha   90.00
_cell.angle_beta   90.00
_cell.angle_gamma   90.00
#
_symmetry.space_group_name_H-M   'P 1'
#
loop_
_entity.id
_entity.type
_entity.pdbx_description
1 polymer ?
#
loop_
_entity_poly.entity_id
_entity_poly.type
_entity_poly.pdbx_seq_one_letter_code
_entity_poly.pdbx_strand_id
1 'polypeptide(L)'
;MRSLGCNNISYLVPNRFEDGYGLSPEVVDQAHARGAQLIVTVDNGISSHTGVEHARALGIPVVVTDHHLPGDTLPDAEAIINPNLRDCDFPSKSLAGVGVAFYLMLALRTFLRDKGWFDERGITPPNLAELLDLVALGTVADVVPLDANNRILTWQGLSRIRAGKCRPGIKALLEVSNRDPQKLAASDLGFALGPRLNAAGRLDDMSVGVALLLCDNIGEARVLANELDALNQTRKEIEQGMQAEALTLCEKLERSRETLPGGLAMYHPEWHQGVVGILASRIKERFHSPGDCLCARR
;
A
#
# COMPACT_ATOMS: atom_id res chain seq x y z
N MET A 1 8.87 12.79 -8.47
CA MET A 1 8.24 13.68 -9.46
C MET A 1 8.39 15.16 -9.15
N ARG A 2 7.80 15.73 -8.07
CA ARG A 2 7.94 17.17 -7.75
C ARG A 2 9.39 17.65 -7.69
N SER A 3 10.24 16.93 -6.97
CA SER A 3 11.69 17.20 -6.89
C SER A 3 12.44 17.04 -8.22
N LEU A 4 11.83 16.43 -9.23
CA LEU A 4 12.37 16.34 -10.60
C LEU A 4 11.89 17.50 -11.50
N GLY A 5 11.12 18.46 -10.96
CA GLY A 5 10.63 19.63 -11.69
C GLY A 5 9.22 19.51 -12.28
N CYS A 6 8.46 18.48 -11.91
CA CYS A 6 7.06 18.32 -12.32
C CYS A 6 6.14 19.09 -11.36
N ASN A 7 5.51 20.16 -11.84
CA ASN A 7 4.63 21.01 -11.05
C ASN A 7 3.14 20.64 -11.18
N ASN A 8 2.75 19.99 -12.29
CA ASN A 8 1.38 19.53 -12.51
C ASN A 8 1.26 18.05 -12.12
N ILE A 9 1.24 17.78 -10.81
CA ILE A 9 1.09 16.43 -10.29
C ILE A 9 0.17 16.40 -9.07
N SER A 10 -0.85 15.57 -9.17
CA SER A 10 -1.82 15.26 -8.13
C SER A 10 -1.84 13.75 -7.90
N TYR A 11 -2.33 13.32 -6.75
CA TYR A 11 -2.60 11.92 -6.46
C TYR A 11 -4.10 11.72 -6.27
N LEU A 12 -4.55 10.49 -6.49
CA LEU A 12 -5.89 10.05 -6.22
C LEU A 12 -5.79 8.69 -5.55
N VAL A 13 -6.44 8.55 -4.40
CA VAL A 13 -6.53 7.29 -3.67
C VAL A 13 -7.99 6.85 -3.78
N PRO A 14 -8.29 5.72 -4.46
CA PRO A 14 -9.66 5.23 -4.57
C PRO A 14 -10.27 4.91 -3.21
N ASN A 15 -11.56 5.14 -3.06
CA ASN A 15 -12.29 4.67 -1.89
C ASN A 15 -12.56 3.17 -2.07
N ARG A 16 -11.91 2.34 -1.26
CA ARG A 16 -12.02 0.87 -1.39
C ARG A 16 -13.45 0.34 -1.22
N PHE A 17 -14.33 1.10 -0.55
CA PHE A 17 -15.72 0.72 -0.33
C PHE A 17 -16.64 1.10 -1.49
N GLU A 18 -16.34 2.20 -2.18
CA GLU A 18 -17.18 2.75 -3.25
C GLU A 18 -16.64 2.37 -4.64
N ASP A 19 -15.32 2.50 -4.83
CA ASP A 19 -14.63 2.32 -6.11
C ASP A 19 -14.04 0.91 -6.30
N GLY A 20 -13.98 0.12 -5.22
CA GLY A 20 -13.30 -1.18 -5.21
C GLY A 20 -11.78 -1.06 -5.19
N TYR A 21 -11.08 -2.08 -5.69
CA TYR A 21 -9.61 -2.11 -5.72
C TYR A 21 -9.07 -1.93 -7.15
N GLY A 22 -8.05 -1.08 -7.29
CA GLY A 22 -7.35 -0.83 -8.56
C GLY A 22 -7.88 0.37 -9.33
N LEU A 23 -7.64 0.37 -10.64
CA LEU A 23 -8.05 1.44 -11.55
C LEU A 23 -9.40 1.03 -12.18
N SER A 24 -10.50 1.53 -11.65
CA SER A 24 -11.85 1.32 -12.21
C SER A 24 -12.23 2.45 -13.18
N PRO A 25 -13.27 2.27 -14.02
CA PRO A 25 -13.83 3.35 -14.83
C PRO A 25 -14.22 4.58 -14.01
N GLU A 26 -14.80 4.40 -12.82
CA GLU A 26 -15.18 5.48 -11.92
C GLU A 26 -13.95 6.28 -11.43
N VAL A 27 -12.87 5.59 -11.08
CA VAL A 27 -11.59 6.22 -10.70
C VAL A 27 -11.00 7.02 -11.87
N VAL A 28 -11.13 6.50 -13.09
CA VAL A 28 -10.69 7.18 -14.30
C VAL A 28 -11.54 8.43 -14.57
N ASP A 29 -12.86 8.36 -14.39
CA ASP A 29 -13.75 9.53 -14.51
C ASP A 29 -13.38 10.62 -13.49
N GLN A 30 -13.06 10.23 -12.25
CA GLN A 30 -12.56 11.17 -11.24
C GLN A 30 -11.23 11.81 -11.68
N ALA A 31 -10.30 11.03 -12.25
CA ALA A 31 -9.04 11.56 -12.77
C ALA A 31 -9.25 12.49 -13.97
N HIS A 32 -10.15 12.13 -14.90
CA HIS A 32 -10.50 12.92 -16.06
C HIS A 32 -11.14 14.26 -15.67
N ALA A 33 -12.07 14.24 -14.70
CA ALA A 33 -12.70 15.45 -14.16
C ALA A 33 -11.69 16.42 -13.52
N ARG A 34 -10.55 15.91 -13.02
CA ARG A 34 -9.42 16.71 -12.52
C ARG A 34 -8.47 17.17 -13.63
N GLY A 35 -8.77 16.89 -14.89
CA GLY A 35 -7.96 17.27 -16.05
C GLY A 35 -6.71 16.41 -16.24
N ALA A 36 -6.72 15.14 -15.78
CA ALA A 36 -5.58 14.25 -15.96
C ALA A 36 -5.27 14.02 -17.46
N GLN A 37 -4.01 14.23 -17.83
CA GLN A 37 -3.49 14.00 -19.19
C GLN A 37 -2.63 12.73 -19.27
N LEU A 38 -2.35 12.11 -18.12
CA LEU A 38 -1.61 10.87 -17.96
C LEU A 38 -2.00 10.29 -16.60
N ILE A 39 -2.28 8.99 -16.57
CA ILE A 39 -2.48 8.25 -15.34
C ILE A 39 -1.26 7.35 -15.13
N VAL A 40 -0.67 7.41 -13.94
CA VAL A 40 0.38 6.47 -13.50
C VAL A 40 -0.15 5.74 -12.29
N THR A 41 -0.43 4.44 -12.42
CA THR A 41 -0.83 3.64 -11.27
C THR A 41 0.37 3.33 -10.39
N VAL A 42 0.16 3.15 -9.10
CA VAL A 42 1.18 2.74 -8.14
C VAL A 42 0.59 1.62 -7.31
N ASP A 43 1.30 0.48 -7.27
CA ASP A 43 0.92 -0.69 -6.47
C ASP A 43 -0.45 -1.30 -6.86
N ASN A 44 -0.86 -1.06 -8.11
CA ASN A 44 -2.05 -1.63 -8.72
C ASN A 44 -1.99 -1.48 -10.24
N GLY A 45 -2.95 -2.06 -10.94
CA GLY A 45 -3.17 -1.82 -12.36
C GLY A 45 -2.95 -3.03 -13.26
N ILE A 46 -2.21 -4.05 -12.82
CA ILE A 46 -1.88 -5.21 -13.69
C ILE A 46 -3.10 -6.00 -14.15
N SER A 47 -4.21 -5.91 -13.42
CA SER A 47 -5.49 -6.55 -13.74
C SER A 47 -6.59 -5.55 -14.11
N SER A 48 -6.28 -4.26 -14.25
CA SER A 48 -7.27 -3.19 -14.43
C SER A 48 -7.66 -2.98 -15.90
N HIS A 49 -8.14 -4.04 -16.57
CA HIS A 49 -8.49 -3.99 -18.00
C HIS A 49 -9.52 -2.91 -18.32
N THR A 50 -10.65 -2.92 -17.60
CA THR A 50 -11.78 -2.00 -17.86
C THR A 50 -11.41 -0.55 -17.59
N GLY A 51 -10.66 -0.26 -16.52
CA GLY A 51 -10.18 1.09 -16.24
C GLY A 51 -9.20 1.59 -17.30
N VAL A 52 -8.27 0.74 -17.75
CA VAL A 52 -7.32 1.12 -18.80
C VAL A 52 -8.02 1.35 -20.16
N GLU A 53 -8.98 0.49 -20.51
CA GLU A 53 -9.83 0.67 -21.70
C GLU A 53 -10.64 1.97 -21.65
N HIS A 54 -11.23 2.28 -20.50
CA HIS A 54 -11.99 3.51 -20.30
C HIS A 54 -11.11 4.77 -20.40
N ALA A 55 -9.93 4.76 -19.76
CA ALA A 55 -8.98 5.86 -19.84
C ALA A 55 -8.56 6.12 -21.29
N ARG A 56 -8.31 5.05 -22.05
CA ARG A 56 -8.01 5.14 -23.48
C ARG A 56 -9.17 5.71 -24.29
N ALA A 57 -10.41 5.31 -24.01
CA ALA A 57 -11.59 5.87 -24.68
C ALA A 57 -11.71 7.38 -24.46
N LEU A 58 -11.25 7.88 -23.30
CA LEU A 58 -11.15 9.31 -22.97
C LEU A 58 -9.86 9.98 -23.48
N GLY A 59 -8.99 9.25 -24.18
CA GLY A 59 -7.72 9.77 -24.71
C GLY A 59 -6.63 9.99 -23.65
N ILE A 60 -6.74 9.35 -22.48
CA ILE A 60 -5.78 9.47 -21.38
C ILE A 60 -4.82 8.27 -21.41
N PRO A 61 -3.52 8.46 -21.69
CA PRO A 61 -2.54 7.39 -21.60
C PRO A 61 -2.41 6.89 -20.16
N VAL A 62 -2.19 5.58 -20.01
CA VAL A 62 -2.01 4.93 -18.70
C VAL A 62 -0.65 4.22 -18.68
N VAL A 63 0.14 4.51 -17.64
CA VAL A 63 1.35 3.74 -17.28
C VAL A 63 1.04 2.96 -16.02
N VAL A 64 1.15 1.63 -16.10
CA VAL A 64 0.93 0.75 -14.95
C VAL A 64 2.24 0.53 -14.21
N THR A 65 2.27 0.78 -12.90
CA THR A 65 3.36 0.34 -12.03
C THR A 65 2.80 -0.53 -10.91
N ASP A 66 3.19 -1.80 -10.93
CA ASP A 66 2.58 -2.82 -10.09
C ASP A 66 3.58 -3.94 -9.80
N HIS A 67 3.26 -4.80 -8.85
CA HIS A 67 4.04 -5.98 -8.50
C HIS A 67 3.19 -7.25 -8.34
N HIS A 68 1.86 -7.14 -8.40
CA HIS A 68 0.97 -8.30 -8.36
C HIS A 68 1.22 -9.25 -9.53
N LEU A 69 0.81 -10.51 -9.36
CA LEU A 69 0.92 -11.51 -10.43
C LEU A 69 0.02 -11.10 -11.61
N PRO A 70 0.53 -11.12 -12.85
CA PRO A 70 -0.30 -10.84 -14.02
C PRO A 70 -1.31 -11.95 -14.26
N GLY A 71 -2.46 -11.58 -14.82
CA GLY A 71 -3.46 -12.52 -15.30
C GLY A 71 -3.05 -13.22 -16.61
N ASP A 72 -4.02 -13.88 -17.25
CA ASP A 72 -3.81 -14.53 -18.55
C ASP A 72 -3.56 -13.51 -19.66
N THR A 73 -4.22 -12.37 -19.58
CA THR A 73 -4.04 -11.21 -20.46
C THR A 73 -3.56 -10.02 -19.64
N LEU A 74 -3.00 -9.02 -20.34
CA LEU A 74 -2.56 -7.76 -19.74
C LEU A 74 -3.48 -6.63 -20.21
N PRO A 75 -3.69 -5.60 -19.39
CA PRO A 75 -4.41 -4.40 -19.82
C PRO A 75 -3.62 -3.70 -20.93
N ASP A 76 -4.32 -3.09 -21.86
CA ASP A 76 -3.72 -2.40 -22.99
C ASP A 76 -3.25 -0.99 -22.58
N ALA A 77 -2.26 -0.94 -21.69
CA ALA A 77 -1.65 0.28 -21.17
C ALA A 77 -0.48 0.74 -22.06
N GLU A 78 -0.13 2.03 -22.02
CA GLU A 78 1.01 2.60 -22.76
C GLU A 78 2.33 1.95 -22.34
N ALA A 79 2.45 1.63 -21.06
CA ALA A 79 3.55 0.85 -20.51
C ALA A 79 3.10 0.11 -19.25
N ILE A 80 3.70 -1.05 -19.01
CA ILE A 80 3.52 -1.84 -17.79
C ILE A 80 4.89 -2.10 -17.18
N ILE A 81 5.08 -1.67 -15.94
CA ILE A 81 6.29 -1.89 -15.15
C ILE A 81 5.91 -2.82 -14.00
N ASN A 82 6.23 -4.10 -14.17
CA ASN A 82 5.98 -5.10 -13.15
C ASN A 82 7.05 -6.21 -13.19
N PRO A 83 7.72 -6.52 -12.06
CA PRO A 83 8.77 -7.55 -12.01
C PRO A 83 8.25 -8.95 -12.33
N ASN A 84 6.95 -9.20 -12.19
CA ASN A 84 6.30 -10.49 -12.39
C ASN A 84 5.74 -10.71 -13.81
N LEU A 85 6.02 -9.81 -14.76
CA LEU A 85 5.76 -10.06 -16.18
C LEU A 85 6.53 -11.30 -16.66
N ARG A 86 5.90 -12.08 -17.54
CA ARG A 86 6.41 -13.37 -18.04
C ARG A 86 7.80 -13.25 -18.66
N ASP A 87 8.03 -12.19 -19.44
CA ASP A 87 9.28 -11.95 -20.17
C ASP A 87 10.21 -10.95 -19.46
N CYS A 88 10.02 -10.71 -18.15
CA CYS A 88 10.87 -9.81 -17.39
C CYS A 88 12.02 -10.59 -16.73
N ASP A 89 13.27 -10.26 -17.07
CA ASP A 89 14.44 -10.89 -16.45
C ASP A 89 14.86 -10.26 -15.11
N PHE A 90 14.06 -9.35 -14.56
CA PHE A 90 14.39 -8.70 -13.30
C PHE A 90 14.46 -9.73 -12.15
N PRO A 91 15.59 -9.84 -11.44
CA PRO A 91 15.85 -10.97 -10.55
C PRO A 91 14.99 -10.96 -9.26
N SER A 92 14.57 -9.78 -8.81
CA SER A 92 13.76 -9.64 -7.60
C SER A 92 12.27 -9.65 -7.96
N LYS A 93 11.71 -10.87 -8.04
CA LYS A 93 10.28 -11.11 -8.27
C LYS A 93 9.39 -10.74 -7.09
N SER A 94 9.99 -10.57 -5.91
CA SER A 94 9.30 -10.17 -4.69
C SER A 94 9.29 -8.65 -4.45
N LEU A 95 9.80 -7.84 -5.38
CA LEU A 95 9.84 -6.39 -5.21
C LEU A 95 8.44 -5.82 -4.88
N ALA A 96 8.32 -5.07 -3.79
CA ALA A 96 7.07 -4.40 -3.41
C ALA A 96 6.70 -3.29 -4.42
N GLY A 97 5.42 -2.91 -4.51
CA GLY A 97 5.00 -1.82 -5.41
C GLY A 97 5.71 -0.49 -5.15
N VAL A 98 6.01 -0.17 -3.88
CA VAL A 98 6.84 1.01 -3.54
C VAL A 98 8.26 0.92 -4.11
N GLY A 99 8.81 -0.29 -4.20
CA GLY A 99 10.09 -0.57 -4.82
C GLY A 99 10.05 -0.37 -6.33
N VAL A 100 8.97 -0.81 -7.00
CA VAL A 100 8.73 -0.56 -8.43
C VAL A 100 8.69 0.94 -8.71
N ALA A 101 7.90 1.70 -7.93
CA ALA A 101 7.83 3.15 -8.04
C ALA A 101 9.20 3.81 -7.80
N PHE A 102 9.98 3.32 -6.83
CA PHE A 102 11.32 3.81 -6.55
C PHE A 102 12.29 3.61 -7.73
N TYR A 103 12.31 2.42 -8.34
CA TYR A 103 13.13 2.15 -9.52
C TYR A 103 12.70 2.97 -10.73
N LEU A 104 11.39 3.17 -10.94
CA LEU A 104 10.91 4.08 -11.97
C LEU A 104 11.44 5.51 -11.75
N MET A 105 11.41 6.01 -10.51
CA MET A 105 11.96 7.33 -10.19
C MET A 105 13.47 7.41 -10.41
N LEU A 106 14.23 6.35 -10.10
CA LEU A 106 15.67 6.28 -10.37
C LEU A 106 15.97 6.31 -11.88
N ALA A 107 15.23 5.55 -12.68
CA ALA A 107 15.36 5.52 -14.13
C ALA A 107 15.00 6.89 -14.73
N LEU A 108 13.88 7.48 -14.30
CA LEU A 108 13.45 8.81 -14.76
C LEU A 108 14.45 9.90 -14.40
N ARG A 109 14.97 9.93 -13.18
CA ARG A 109 16.02 10.88 -12.78
C ARG A 109 17.25 10.76 -13.68
N THR A 110 17.67 9.53 -13.96
CA THR A 110 18.83 9.25 -14.83
C THR A 110 18.57 9.78 -16.25
N PHE A 111 17.43 9.43 -16.83
CA PHE A 111 17.02 9.90 -18.14
C PHE A 111 16.98 11.44 -18.23
N LEU A 112 16.36 12.12 -17.27
CA LEU A 112 16.28 13.58 -17.25
C LEU A 112 17.65 14.24 -17.14
N ARG A 113 18.55 13.69 -16.31
CA ARG A 113 19.93 14.17 -16.21
C ARG A 113 20.66 14.05 -17.54
N ASP A 114 20.55 12.90 -18.19
CA ASP A 114 21.25 12.64 -19.45
C ASP A 114 20.67 13.49 -20.61
N LYS A 115 19.45 14.01 -20.44
CA LYS A 115 18.82 15.00 -21.33
C LYS A 115 19.15 16.47 -20.98
N GLY A 116 19.98 16.74 -19.97
CA GLY A 116 20.30 18.12 -19.56
C GLY A 116 19.16 18.86 -18.87
N TRP A 117 18.04 18.18 -18.55
CA TRP A 117 16.82 18.79 -18.00
C TRP A 117 17.06 19.60 -16.72
N PHE A 118 17.92 19.10 -15.85
CA PHE A 118 18.24 19.75 -14.57
C PHE A 118 19.01 21.05 -14.77
N ASP A 119 19.97 21.06 -15.69
CA ASP A 119 20.77 22.24 -16.00
C ASP A 119 19.91 23.30 -16.71
N GLU A 120 19.10 22.88 -17.70
CA GLU A 120 18.18 23.76 -18.43
C GLU A 120 17.16 24.46 -17.52
N ARG A 121 16.71 23.76 -16.46
CA ARG A 121 15.73 24.31 -15.50
C ARG A 121 16.34 24.92 -14.25
N GLY A 122 17.66 24.85 -14.08
CA GLY A 122 18.33 25.29 -12.85
C GLY A 122 17.88 24.52 -11.61
N ILE A 123 17.57 23.23 -11.75
CA ILE A 123 17.11 22.36 -10.66
C ILE A 123 18.26 21.45 -10.24
N THR A 124 18.64 21.44 -8.97
CA THR A 124 19.63 20.47 -8.46
C THR A 124 19.07 19.04 -8.56
N PRO A 125 19.75 18.09 -9.22
CA PRO A 125 19.30 16.71 -9.31
C PRO A 125 19.10 16.11 -7.90
N PRO A 126 17.89 15.65 -7.53
CA PRO A 126 17.62 15.22 -6.16
C PRO A 126 18.35 13.92 -5.83
N ASN A 127 18.70 13.74 -4.55
CA ASN A 127 19.21 12.47 -4.04
C ASN A 127 18.05 11.56 -3.64
N LEU A 128 17.67 10.63 -4.51
CA LEU A 128 16.52 9.74 -4.26
C LEU A 128 16.75 8.77 -3.09
N ALA A 129 17.98 8.59 -2.59
CA ALA A 129 18.22 7.85 -1.36
C ALA A 129 17.47 8.42 -0.15
N GLU A 130 17.03 9.69 -0.21
CA GLU A 130 16.18 10.33 0.78
C GLU A 130 14.78 9.74 0.91
N LEU A 131 14.32 8.96 -0.07
CA LEU A 131 13.02 8.30 -0.06
C LEU A 131 13.08 6.85 0.43
N LEU A 132 14.27 6.34 0.78
CA LEU A 132 14.44 4.94 1.16
C LEU A 132 13.74 4.59 2.49
N ASP A 133 13.43 5.59 3.32
CA ASP A 133 12.60 5.41 4.51
C ASP A 133 11.15 5.03 4.15
N LEU A 134 10.56 5.68 3.14
CA LEU A 134 9.26 5.33 2.58
C LEU A 134 9.30 3.96 1.88
N VAL A 135 10.37 3.68 1.13
CA VAL A 135 10.56 2.37 0.47
C VAL A 135 10.63 1.25 1.52
N ALA A 136 11.40 1.44 2.59
CA ALA A 136 11.48 0.44 3.66
C ALA A 136 10.14 0.23 4.36
N LEU A 137 9.43 1.31 4.68
CA LEU A 137 8.12 1.23 5.32
C LEU A 137 7.10 0.50 4.43
N GLY A 138 6.98 0.90 3.16
CA GLY A 138 6.06 0.26 2.23
C GLY A 138 6.40 -1.21 1.98
N THR A 139 7.68 -1.52 1.74
CA THR A 139 8.14 -2.91 1.50
C THR A 139 7.79 -3.83 2.67
N VAL A 140 8.00 -3.36 3.90
CA VAL A 140 7.69 -4.19 5.09
C VAL A 140 6.20 -4.24 5.39
N ALA A 141 5.47 -3.14 5.17
CA ALA A 141 4.01 -3.09 5.36
C ALA A 141 3.24 -3.99 4.37
N ASP A 142 3.84 -4.22 3.20
CA ASP A 142 3.32 -5.08 2.13
C ASP A 142 3.62 -6.57 2.36
N VAL A 143 4.43 -6.90 3.38
CA VAL A 143 4.71 -8.28 3.82
C VAL A 143 5.29 -9.16 2.69
N VAL A 144 5.91 -8.54 1.69
CA VAL A 144 6.62 -9.28 0.63
C VAL A 144 7.88 -9.95 1.17
N PRO A 145 8.33 -11.06 0.57
CA PRO A 145 9.60 -11.68 0.94
C PRO A 145 10.76 -10.68 0.89
N LEU A 146 11.56 -10.65 1.96
CA LEU A 146 12.83 -9.92 1.99
C LEU A 146 13.92 -10.72 1.27
N ASP A 147 13.74 -10.85 -0.04
CA ASP A 147 14.76 -11.32 -0.97
C ASP A 147 15.99 -10.40 -0.95
N ALA A 148 17.01 -10.72 -1.76
CA ALA A 148 18.25 -9.96 -1.75
C ALA A 148 18.02 -8.44 -1.97
N ASN A 149 17.11 -8.08 -2.87
CA ASN A 149 16.90 -6.69 -3.24
C ASN A 149 16.07 -5.93 -2.21
N ASN A 150 14.93 -6.49 -1.81
CA ASN A 150 14.08 -5.91 -0.76
C ASN A 150 14.86 -5.76 0.55
N ARG A 151 15.69 -6.76 0.90
CA ARG A 151 16.53 -6.70 2.10
C ARG A 151 17.51 -5.53 2.06
N ILE A 152 18.13 -5.25 0.92
CA ILE A 152 19.04 -4.12 0.75
C ILE A 152 18.27 -2.80 0.90
N LEU A 153 17.15 -2.63 0.19
CA LEU A 153 16.33 -1.42 0.25
C LEU A 153 15.80 -1.16 1.67
N THR A 154 15.25 -2.18 2.32
CA THR A 154 14.76 -2.10 3.70
C THR A 154 15.88 -1.77 4.68
N TRP A 155 17.05 -2.42 4.55
CA TRP A 155 18.20 -2.16 5.42
C TRP A 155 18.69 -0.71 5.30
N GLN A 156 18.79 -0.19 4.07
CA GLN A 156 19.17 1.20 3.85
C GLN A 156 18.15 2.17 4.45
N GLY A 157 16.86 1.95 4.23
CA GLY A 157 15.80 2.80 4.79
C GLY A 157 15.80 2.80 6.33
N LEU A 158 15.89 1.63 6.96
CA LEU A 158 16.02 1.52 8.41
C LEU A 158 17.27 2.26 8.94
N SER A 159 18.41 2.10 8.27
CA SER A 159 19.66 2.77 8.67
C SER A 159 19.53 4.29 8.62
N ARG A 160 18.80 4.82 7.63
CA ARG A 160 18.51 6.25 7.52
C ARG A 160 17.57 6.73 8.63
N ILE A 161 16.51 5.98 8.92
CA ILE A 161 15.57 6.31 10.01
C ILE A 161 16.33 6.34 11.35
N ARG A 162 17.17 5.34 11.64
CA ARG A 162 18.02 5.28 12.84
C ARG A 162 18.98 6.47 12.94
N ALA A 163 19.46 6.97 11.80
CA ALA A 163 20.29 8.17 11.72
C ALA A 163 19.51 9.50 11.76
N GLY A 164 18.19 9.48 11.99
CA GLY A 164 17.33 10.66 12.04
C GLY A 164 17.02 11.28 10.66
N LYS A 165 17.40 10.60 9.57
CA LYS A 165 17.23 11.03 8.18
C LYS A 165 15.99 10.41 7.53
N CYS A 166 14.82 10.78 8.05
CA CYS A 166 13.53 10.34 7.54
C CYS A 166 12.48 11.45 7.55
N ARG A 167 11.38 11.21 6.83
CA ARG A 167 10.22 12.09 6.72
C ARG A 167 9.61 12.43 8.09
N PRO A 168 9.12 13.68 8.28
CA PRO A 168 8.39 14.07 9.48
C PRO A 168 7.25 13.11 9.84
N GLY A 169 6.51 12.61 8.83
CA GLY A 169 5.45 11.63 9.04
C GLY A 169 5.91 10.34 9.70
N ILE A 170 7.05 9.77 9.25
CA ILE A 170 7.61 8.56 9.87
C ILE A 170 8.07 8.83 11.30
N LYS A 171 8.68 10.00 11.55
CA LYS A 171 9.07 10.40 12.92
C LYS A 171 7.87 10.48 13.84
N ALA A 172 6.78 11.12 13.40
CA ALA A 172 5.55 11.22 14.17
C ALA A 172 4.92 9.84 14.44
N LEU A 173 4.94 8.92 13.47
CA LEU A 173 4.48 7.54 13.69
C LEU A 173 5.32 6.79 14.72
N LEU A 174 6.64 7.00 14.75
CA LEU A 174 7.53 6.43 15.77
C LEU A 174 7.19 6.95 17.17
N GLU A 175 6.91 8.25 17.30
CA GLU A 175 6.51 8.89 18.55
C GLU A 175 5.20 8.30 19.09
N VAL A 176 4.12 8.28 18.29
CA VAL A 176 2.81 7.76 18.74
C VAL A 176 2.82 6.25 18.95
N SER A 177 3.74 5.52 18.30
CA SER A 177 3.91 4.08 18.51
C SER A 177 4.89 3.72 19.64
N ASN A 178 5.45 4.73 20.32
CA ASN A 178 6.44 4.59 21.40
C ASN A 178 7.65 3.72 20.98
N ARG A 179 8.19 3.98 19.78
CA ARG A 179 9.35 3.25 19.24
C ARG A 179 10.58 4.14 19.21
N ASP A 180 11.67 3.63 19.77
CA ASP A 180 12.98 4.26 19.71
C ASP A 180 13.56 4.13 18.28
N PRO A 181 13.75 5.26 17.55
CA PRO A 181 14.27 5.22 16.19
C PRO A 181 15.65 4.54 16.09
N GLN A 182 16.50 4.62 17.12
CA GLN A 182 17.86 4.07 17.09
C GLN A 182 17.86 2.53 17.17
N LYS A 183 16.82 1.95 17.78
CA LYS A 183 16.66 0.48 17.94
C LYS A 183 15.68 -0.13 16.94
N LEU A 184 15.13 0.68 16.05
CA LEU A 184 14.07 0.30 15.14
C LEU A 184 14.43 -0.91 14.29
N ALA A 185 13.64 -1.98 14.32
CA ALA A 185 13.78 -3.15 13.47
C ALA A 185 12.71 -3.17 12.37
N ALA A 186 12.88 -4.05 11.37
CA ALA A 186 11.86 -4.24 10.33
C ALA A 186 10.50 -4.63 10.93
N SER A 187 10.47 -5.48 11.96
CA SER A 187 9.24 -5.85 12.66
C SER A 187 8.48 -4.65 13.22
N ASP A 188 9.16 -3.61 13.68
CA ASP A 188 8.48 -2.39 14.16
C ASP A 188 7.78 -1.65 13.01
N LEU A 189 8.38 -1.63 11.80
CA LEU A 189 7.71 -1.08 10.63
C LEU A 189 6.43 -1.87 10.32
N GLY A 190 6.51 -3.20 10.31
CA GLY A 190 5.38 -4.08 9.95
C GLY A 190 4.27 -4.18 11.01
N PHE A 191 4.62 -4.09 12.29
CA PHE A 191 3.66 -4.32 13.39
C PHE A 191 3.29 -3.07 14.17
N ALA A 192 4.09 -2.00 14.10
CA ALA A 192 3.79 -0.74 14.78
C ALA A 192 3.38 0.37 13.80
N LEU A 193 4.12 0.59 12.72
CA LEU A 193 3.87 1.72 11.82
C LEU A 193 2.85 1.39 10.74
N GLY A 194 3.09 0.34 9.95
CA GLY A 194 2.23 -0.10 8.86
C GLY A 194 0.74 -0.25 9.26
N PRO A 195 0.40 -0.86 10.41
CA PRO A 195 -0.98 -1.01 10.82
C PRO A 195 -1.72 0.31 11.08
N ARG A 196 -1.00 1.39 11.44
CA ARG A 196 -1.58 2.73 11.64
C ARG A 196 -1.92 3.39 10.32
N LEU A 197 -1.01 3.31 9.35
CA LEU A 197 -1.27 3.78 7.98
C LEU A 197 -2.44 3.02 7.35
N ASN A 198 -2.47 1.71 7.51
CA ASN A 198 -3.51 0.85 6.94
C ASN A 198 -4.86 0.96 7.66
N ALA A 199 -4.91 1.51 8.88
CA ALA A 199 -6.16 1.69 9.61
C ALA A 199 -7.07 2.71 8.91
N ALA A 200 -6.49 3.78 8.35
CA ALA A 200 -7.24 4.81 7.63
C ALA A 200 -8.10 4.21 6.51
N GLY A 201 -7.50 3.55 5.52
CA GLY A 201 -8.29 2.94 4.42
C GLY A 201 -9.14 1.73 4.79
N ARG A 202 -9.15 1.30 6.06
CA ARG A 202 -10.05 0.25 6.57
C ARG A 202 -11.28 0.79 7.28
N LEU A 203 -11.21 2.00 7.82
CA LEU A 203 -12.30 2.58 8.60
C LEU A 203 -12.85 3.86 8.00
N ASP A 204 -12.03 4.60 7.26
CA ASP A 204 -12.29 5.97 6.85
C ASP A 204 -11.48 6.32 5.59
N ASP A 205 -11.09 7.58 5.43
CA ASP A 205 -10.32 8.10 4.31
C ASP A 205 -8.80 7.81 4.41
N MET A 206 -8.27 7.07 3.43
CA MET A 206 -6.84 6.78 3.30
C MET A 206 -5.98 8.03 2.99
N SER A 207 -6.60 9.16 2.59
CA SER A 207 -5.91 10.42 2.31
C SER A 207 -5.07 10.93 3.50
N VAL A 208 -5.51 10.67 4.74
CA VAL A 208 -4.79 11.04 5.97
C VAL A 208 -3.41 10.40 6.02
N GLY A 209 -3.31 9.12 5.63
CA GLY A 209 -2.05 8.38 5.58
C GLY A 209 -1.09 8.96 4.54
N VAL A 210 -1.60 9.32 3.36
CA VAL A 210 -0.79 9.95 2.31
C VAL A 210 -0.35 11.35 2.71
N ALA A 211 -1.26 12.16 3.28
CA ALA A 211 -0.96 13.49 3.78
C ALA A 211 0.16 13.45 4.83
N LEU A 212 0.11 12.49 5.76
CA LEU A 212 1.16 12.30 6.77
C LEU A 212 2.53 12.04 6.15
N LEU A 213 2.60 11.15 5.14
CA LEU A 213 3.86 10.78 4.49
C LEU A 213 4.42 11.88 3.56
N LEU A 214 3.54 12.77 3.07
CA LEU A 214 3.91 13.94 2.27
C LEU A 214 4.21 15.19 3.11
N CYS A 215 3.85 15.19 4.40
CA CYS A 215 4.02 16.34 5.27
C CYS A 215 5.50 16.68 5.49
N ASP A 216 5.82 17.97 5.35
CA ASP A 216 7.17 18.52 5.54
C ASP A 216 7.35 19.20 6.92
N ASN A 217 6.28 19.28 7.74
CA ASN A 217 6.28 19.90 9.06
C ASN A 217 6.00 18.87 10.17
N ILE A 218 6.87 18.79 11.18
CA ILE A 218 6.70 17.86 12.29
C ILE A 218 5.44 18.15 13.14
N GLY A 219 5.02 19.41 13.25
CA GLY A 219 3.82 19.78 14.03
C GLY A 219 2.54 19.22 13.41
N GLU A 220 2.37 19.42 12.10
CA GLU A 220 1.25 18.87 11.33
C GLU A 220 1.32 17.34 11.26
N ALA A 221 2.52 16.77 11.04
CA ALA A 221 2.71 15.33 11.04
C ALA A 221 2.28 14.67 12.37
N ARG A 222 2.49 15.32 13.52
CA ARG A 222 2.02 14.83 14.82
C ARG A 222 0.51 14.81 14.92
N VAL A 223 -0.19 15.81 14.39
CA VAL A 223 -1.65 15.84 14.38
C VAL A 223 -2.19 14.65 13.57
N LEU A 224 -1.71 14.50 12.33
CA LEU A 224 -2.10 13.40 11.45
C LEU A 224 -1.73 12.02 12.02
N ALA A 225 -0.57 11.88 12.67
CA ALA A 225 -0.16 10.62 13.28
C ALA A 225 -1.05 10.21 14.48
N ASN A 226 -1.50 11.17 15.29
CA ASN A 226 -2.45 10.89 16.38
C ASN A 226 -3.82 10.48 15.85
N GLU A 227 -4.28 11.08 14.75
CA GLU A 227 -5.52 10.69 14.07
C GLU A 227 -5.43 9.25 13.56
N LEU A 228 -4.34 8.88 12.89
CA LEU A 228 -4.10 7.49 12.46
C LEU A 228 -3.98 6.52 13.64
N ASP A 229 -3.41 6.95 14.77
CA ASP A 229 -3.33 6.12 15.97
C ASP A 229 -4.73 5.86 16.57
N ALA A 230 -5.59 6.89 16.63
CA ALA A 230 -6.97 6.76 17.05
C ALA A 230 -7.75 5.80 16.14
N LEU A 231 -7.66 5.97 14.82
CA LEU A 231 -8.27 5.05 13.84
C LEU A 231 -7.77 3.61 14.03
N ASN A 232 -6.47 3.44 14.26
CA ASN A 232 -5.90 2.11 14.52
C ASN A 232 -6.41 1.49 15.82
N GLN A 233 -6.63 2.29 16.86
CA GLN A 233 -7.19 1.83 18.12
C GLN A 233 -8.66 1.40 17.95
N THR A 234 -9.49 2.23 17.31
CA THR A 234 -10.88 1.89 16.96
C THR A 234 -10.94 0.63 16.10
N ARG A 235 -10.03 0.48 15.13
CA ARG A 235 -9.96 -0.72 14.28
C ARG A 235 -9.72 -1.98 15.11
N LYS A 236 -8.79 -1.92 16.08
CA LYS A 236 -8.48 -3.05 16.96
C LYS A 236 -9.66 -3.41 17.86
N GLU A 237 -10.41 -2.42 18.34
CA GLU A 237 -11.61 -2.65 19.17
C GLU A 237 -12.71 -3.36 18.37
N ILE A 238 -13.00 -2.89 17.15
CA ILE A 238 -13.93 -3.54 16.22
C ILE A 238 -13.46 -4.98 15.94
N GLU A 239 -12.18 -5.16 15.63
CA GLU A 239 -11.59 -6.47 15.34
C GLU A 239 -11.71 -7.44 16.52
N GLN A 240 -11.48 -6.98 17.74
CA GLN A 240 -11.62 -7.80 18.95
C GLN A 240 -13.07 -8.23 19.19
N GLY A 241 -14.03 -7.30 19.02
CA GLY A 241 -15.46 -7.60 19.13
C GLY A 241 -15.90 -8.66 18.12
N MET A 242 -15.58 -8.44 16.84
CA MET A 242 -15.89 -9.37 15.76
C MET A 242 -15.21 -10.74 15.97
N GLN A 243 -13.98 -10.76 16.50
CA GLN A 243 -13.28 -12.00 16.82
C GLN A 243 -13.97 -12.80 17.93
N ALA A 244 -14.43 -12.14 19.00
CA ALA A 244 -15.15 -12.82 20.08
C ALA A 244 -16.47 -13.46 19.58
N GLU A 245 -17.21 -12.76 18.73
CA GLU A 245 -18.42 -13.27 18.09
C GLU A 245 -18.12 -14.47 17.18
N ALA A 246 -17.12 -14.35 16.31
CA ALA A 246 -16.70 -15.42 15.40
C ALA A 246 -16.28 -16.67 16.16
N LEU A 247 -15.52 -16.54 17.25
CA LEU A 247 -15.12 -17.66 18.11
C LEU A 247 -16.33 -18.34 18.75
N THR A 248 -17.31 -17.57 19.22
CA THR A 248 -18.55 -18.12 19.79
C THR A 248 -19.32 -18.96 18.76
N LEU A 249 -19.34 -18.53 17.49
CA LEU A 249 -19.94 -19.29 16.40
C LEU A 249 -19.15 -20.57 16.11
N CYS A 250 -17.82 -20.50 16.10
CA CYS A 250 -16.97 -21.66 15.88
C CYS A 250 -17.12 -22.71 16.98
N GLU A 251 -17.15 -22.30 18.26
CA GLU A 251 -17.33 -23.22 19.40
C GLU A 251 -18.69 -23.94 19.35
N LYS A 252 -19.75 -23.26 18.88
CA LYS A 252 -21.06 -23.90 18.65
C LYS A 252 -20.99 -24.94 17.55
N LEU A 253 -20.26 -24.64 16.46
CA LEU A 253 -20.05 -25.58 15.36
C LEU A 253 -19.28 -26.82 15.82
N GLU A 254 -18.17 -26.65 16.54
CA GLU A 254 -17.37 -27.74 17.12
C GLU A 254 -18.19 -28.66 18.03
N ARG A 255 -19.06 -28.10 18.87
CA ARG A 255 -19.92 -28.90 19.75
C ARG A 255 -21.01 -29.67 18.99
N SER A 256 -21.37 -29.23 17.80
CA SER A 256 -22.46 -29.80 17.00
C SER A 256 -22.04 -30.86 16.00
N ARG A 257 -20.72 -31.07 15.81
CA ARG A 257 -20.18 -31.99 14.80
C ARG A 257 -18.95 -32.72 15.32
N GLU A 258 -18.87 -34.02 15.06
CA GLU A 258 -17.67 -34.83 15.39
C GLU A 258 -16.45 -34.45 14.54
N THR A 259 -16.66 -33.86 13.36
CA THR A 259 -15.59 -33.40 12.46
C THR A 259 -15.87 -31.99 11.94
N LEU A 260 -14.85 -31.13 12.01
CA LEU A 260 -14.89 -29.79 11.42
C LEU A 260 -14.99 -29.86 9.88
N PRO A 261 -15.75 -28.95 9.24
CA PRO A 261 -15.83 -28.88 7.78
C PRO A 261 -14.48 -28.48 7.18
N GLY A 262 -14.23 -28.88 5.93
CA GLY A 262 -13.00 -28.56 5.20
C GLY A 262 -12.80 -27.07 4.85
N GLY A 263 -13.69 -26.17 5.30
CA GLY A 263 -13.63 -24.72 5.13
C GLY A 263 -14.69 -24.05 6.01
N LEU A 264 -14.43 -22.81 6.44
CA LEU A 264 -15.35 -22.03 7.27
C LEU A 264 -15.86 -20.81 6.49
N ALA A 265 -17.18 -20.71 6.35
CA ALA A 265 -17.83 -19.52 5.82
C ALA A 265 -18.67 -18.88 6.93
N MET A 266 -18.35 -17.63 7.29
CA MET A 266 -19.04 -16.88 8.33
C MET A 266 -19.64 -15.59 7.79
N TYR A 267 -20.87 -15.32 8.20
CA TYR A 267 -21.61 -14.11 7.85
C TYR A 267 -22.20 -13.50 9.12
N HIS A 268 -22.08 -12.19 9.25
CA HIS A 268 -22.78 -11.42 10.27
C HIS A 268 -23.08 -10.01 9.70
N PRO A 269 -24.34 -9.53 9.78
CA PRO A 269 -24.74 -8.28 9.13
C PRO A 269 -24.03 -7.03 9.68
N GLU A 270 -23.69 -7.07 10.97
CA GLU A 270 -23.02 -5.97 11.70
C GLU A 270 -21.50 -6.00 11.61
N TRP A 271 -20.90 -6.98 10.91
CA TRP A 271 -19.44 -7.04 10.79
C TRP A 271 -18.92 -5.95 9.86
N HIS A 272 -17.88 -5.26 10.34
CA HIS A 272 -17.29 -4.15 9.61
C HIS A 272 -16.44 -4.64 8.42
N GLN A 273 -16.85 -4.28 7.20
CA GLN A 273 -16.24 -4.77 5.95
C GLN A 273 -14.72 -4.57 5.88
N GLY A 274 -14.20 -3.43 6.36
CA GLY A 274 -12.76 -3.16 6.37
C GLY A 274 -11.91 -4.04 7.32
N VAL A 275 -12.56 -4.78 8.22
CA VAL A 275 -11.92 -5.65 9.24
C VAL A 275 -12.13 -7.14 8.95
N VAL A 276 -13.16 -7.49 8.17
CA VAL A 276 -13.51 -8.87 7.79
C VAL A 276 -12.32 -9.69 7.29
N GLY A 277 -11.46 -9.13 6.43
CA GLY A 277 -10.28 -9.84 5.93
C GLY A 277 -9.23 -10.15 7.00
N ILE A 278 -9.05 -9.27 8.00
CA ILE A 278 -8.13 -9.51 9.13
C ILE A 278 -8.69 -10.64 10.00
N LEU A 279 -10.00 -10.59 10.27
CA LEU A 279 -10.70 -11.60 11.04
C LEU A 279 -10.54 -12.99 10.39
N ALA A 280 -10.77 -13.10 9.08
CA ALA A 280 -10.63 -14.35 8.35
C ALA A 280 -9.22 -14.97 8.50
N SER A 281 -8.17 -14.16 8.40
CA SER A 281 -6.79 -14.61 8.60
C SER A 281 -6.54 -15.16 10.01
N ARG A 282 -7.03 -14.47 11.05
CA ARG A 282 -6.88 -14.92 12.44
C ARG A 282 -7.63 -16.21 12.75
N ILE A 283 -8.82 -16.36 12.20
CA ILE A 283 -9.62 -17.58 12.38
C ILE A 283 -8.92 -18.75 11.67
N LYS A 284 -8.42 -18.55 10.44
CA LYS A 284 -7.63 -19.56 9.72
C LYS A 284 -6.43 -20.05 10.54
N GLU A 285 -5.65 -19.13 11.11
CA GLU A 285 -4.48 -19.46 11.96
C GLU A 285 -4.88 -20.29 13.20
N ARG A 286 -5.99 -19.94 13.86
CA ARG A 286 -6.43 -20.66 15.06
C ARG A 286 -6.85 -22.09 14.77
N PHE A 287 -7.63 -22.31 13.72
CA PHE A 287 -8.21 -23.63 13.43
C PHE A 287 -7.28 -24.55 12.63
N HIS A 288 -6.06 -24.10 12.29
CA HIS A 288 -5.06 -24.84 11.51
C HIS A 288 -5.65 -25.54 10.27
N SER A 289 -6.79 -25.04 9.78
CA SER A 289 -7.59 -25.74 8.79
C SER A 289 -6.99 -25.43 7.43
N PRO A 290 -6.61 -26.45 6.64
CA PRO A 290 -6.02 -26.26 5.31
C PRO A 290 -7.01 -25.70 4.27
N GLY A 291 -8.25 -25.38 4.67
CA GLY A 291 -9.29 -24.81 3.82
C GLY A 291 -9.42 -23.29 3.88
N ASP A 292 -10.16 -22.75 2.91
CA ASP A 292 -10.49 -21.34 2.83
C ASP A 292 -11.43 -20.92 3.96
N CYS A 293 -10.99 -19.96 4.79
CA CYS A 293 -11.84 -19.29 5.75
C CYS A 293 -12.33 -17.98 5.10
N LEU A 294 -13.61 -17.93 4.74
CA LEU A 294 -14.26 -16.77 4.14
C LEU A 294 -15.17 -16.12 5.17
N CYS A 295 -14.79 -14.94 5.63
CA CYS A 295 -15.71 -14.04 6.31
C CYS A 295 -16.25 -13.08 5.26
N ALA A 296 -17.57 -12.87 5.20
CA ALA A 296 -18.16 -11.97 4.22
C ALA A 296 -19.23 -11.07 4.84
N ARG A 297 -19.32 -9.85 4.32
CA ARG A 297 -20.52 -9.02 4.29
C ARG A 297 -20.94 -8.98 2.81
N ARG A 298 -22.22 -9.12 2.51
CA ARG A 298 -22.71 -9.02 1.13
C ARG A 298 -22.30 -7.69 0.53
#